data_AF-A0A6A6DJJ2-F1
#
_entry.id   AF-A0A6A6DJJ2-F1
#
_cell.length_a   1.000
_cell.length_b   1.000
_cell.length_c   1.000
_cell.angle_alpha   90.00
_cell.angle_beta   90.00
_cell.angle_gamma   90.00
#
_symmetry.space_group_name_H-M   'P 1'
#
loop_
_entity.id
_entity.type
_entity.pdbx_description
1 polymer ?
#
loop_
_entity_poly.entity_id
_entity_poly.type
_entity_poly.pdbx_seq_one_letter_code
_entity_poly.pdbx_strand_id
1 'polypeptide(L)'
;HIVITGNRGADKSSLINALLGYASTDPRAAKTGAVETTTRRSRFVDQKHQGHIWYDVPGAGTANVTAWQYYYNQQLFAYDLVVILHESTLTEVRPAIFTPL
;
A
#
# COMPACT_ATOMS: atom_id res chain seq x y z
N HIS A 1 -13.86 1.08 4.63
CA HIS A 1 -12.61 1.82 4.37
C HIS A 1 -11.45 0.83 4.30
N ILE A 2 -10.83 0.70 3.13
CA ILE A 2 -9.79 -0.32 2.84
C ILE A 2 -8.51 0.40 2.44
N VAL A 3 -7.38 0.08 3.07
CA VAL A 3 -6.08 0.67 2.72
C VAL A 3 -5.17 -0.34 2.04
N ILE A 4 -4.51 0.07 0.96
CA ILE A 4 -3.42 -0.68 0.34
C ILE A 4 -2.10 -0.09 0.81
N THR A 5 -1.30 -0.92 1.46
CA THR A 5 0.02 -0.58 1.99
C THR A 5 1.07 -1.55 1.45
N GLY A 6 2.35 -1.24 1.62
CA GLY A 6 3.44 -2.04 1.08
C GLY A 6 4.67 -1.20 0.79
N ASN A 7 5.75 -1.84 0.39
CA ASN A 7 6.99 -1.14 0.08
C ASN A 7 6.80 -0.09 -1.02
N ARG A 8 7.68 0.91 -1.02
CA ARG A 8 7.84 1.77 -2.19
C ARG A 8 8.19 0.90 -3.40
N GLY A 9 7.59 1.21 -4.55
CA GLY A 9 7.77 0.44 -5.78
C GLY A 9 6.78 -0.70 -5.98
N ALA A 10 6.11 -1.18 -4.93
CA ALA A 10 5.25 -2.38 -4.98
C ALA A 10 3.95 -2.26 -5.79
N ASP A 11 3.80 -1.27 -6.67
CA ASP A 11 2.66 -1.13 -7.59
C ASP A 11 1.26 -1.04 -6.94
N LYS A 12 1.18 -0.52 -5.71
CA LYS A 12 -0.08 -0.31 -4.96
C LYS A 12 -1.12 0.48 -5.76
N SER A 13 -0.71 1.59 -6.36
CA SER A 13 -1.57 2.47 -7.15
C SER A 13 -2.12 1.74 -8.39
N SER A 14 -1.29 0.89 -9.01
CA SER A 14 -1.70 0.06 -10.16
C SER A 14 -2.75 -0.97 -9.74
N LEU A 15 -2.60 -1.60 -8.57
CA LEU A 15 -3.61 -2.50 -8.02
C LEU A 15 -4.94 -1.80 -7.75
N ILE A 16 -4.93 -0.59 -7.17
CA ILE A 16 -6.16 0.20 -6.95
C ILE A 16 -6.86 0.49 -8.29
N ASN A 17 -6.11 0.91 -9.31
CA ASN A 17 -6.68 1.17 -10.63
C ASN A 17 -7.32 -0.09 -11.24
N ALA A 18 -6.66 -1.24 -11.12
CA ALA A 18 -7.19 -2.51 -11.60
C ALA A 18 -8.49 -2.90 -10.86
N LEU A 19 -8.52 -2.75 -9.54
CA LEU A 19 -9.71 -3.03 -8.72
C LEU A 19 -10.89 -2.11 -9.06
N LEU A 20 -10.61 -0.84 -9.37
CA LEU A 20 -11.61 0.16 -9.74
C LEU A 20 -11.96 0.18 -11.24
N GLY A 21 -11.25 -0.61 -12.06
CA GLY A 21 -11.44 -0.65 -13.51
C GLY A 21 -11.02 0.63 -14.23
N TYR A 22 -10.05 1.37 -13.67
CA TYR A 22 -9.53 2.60 -14.29
C TYR A 22 -8.41 2.29 -15.28
N ALA A 23 -8.55 2.82 -16.49
CA ALA A 23 -7.46 2.89 -17.44
C ALA A 23 -6.40 3.90 -16.99
N SER A 24 -5.15 3.75 -17.45
CA SER A 24 -4.06 4.68 -17.13
C SER A 24 -4.31 6.12 -17.57
N THR A 25 -5.21 6.32 -18.54
CA THR A 25 -5.64 7.63 -19.05
C THR A 25 -6.87 8.19 -18.33
N ASP A 26 -7.51 7.43 -17.43
CA ASP A 26 -8.67 7.91 -16.68
C ASP A 26 -8.21 9.03 -15.72
N PRO A 27 -8.82 10.22 -15.76
CA PRO A 27 -8.47 11.33 -14.86
C PRO A 27 -8.59 10.99 -13.37
N ARG A 28 -9.37 9.96 -13.02
CA ARG A 28 -9.58 9.46 -11.65
C ARG A 28 -8.57 8.39 -11.24
N ALA A 29 -7.76 7.89 -12.19
CA ALA A 29 -6.77 6.87 -11.90
C ALA A 29 -5.74 7.38 -10.87
N ALA A 30 -5.36 6.49 -9.96
CA ALA A 30 -4.19 6.68 -9.12
C ALA A 30 -2.96 6.85 -10.02
N LYS A 31 -2.15 7.86 -9.75
CA LYS A 31 -0.91 8.08 -10.49
C LYS A 31 0.06 6.94 -10.20
N THR A 32 0.63 6.35 -11.24
CA THR A 32 1.59 5.24 -11.16
C THR A 32 3.00 5.71 -11.51
N GLY A 33 4.03 5.04 -10.99
CA GLY A 33 5.43 5.34 -11.26
C GLY A 33 6.38 4.95 -10.11
N ALA A 34 7.65 4.68 -10.43
CA ALA A 34 8.67 4.23 -9.47
C ALA A 34 9.08 5.31 -8.44
N VAL A 35 8.88 6.58 -8.79
CA VAL A 35 9.02 7.69 -7.84
C VAL A 35 7.78 7.69 -6.97
N GLU A 36 7.97 7.69 -5.65
CA GLU A 36 6.89 7.83 -4.68
C GLU A 36 6.19 9.18 -4.91
N THR A 37 5.17 9.17 -5.76
CA THR A 37 4.37 10.35 -6.09
C THR A 37 3.35 10.63 -4.99
N THR A 38 3.06 9.62 -4.17
CA THR A 38 2.17 9.65 -3.01
C THR A 38 2.95 10.09 -1.78
N THR A 39 3.12 11.40 -1.59
CA THR A 39 3.58 12.00 -0.31
C THR A 39 2.44 12.16 0.70
N ARG A 40 1.20 12.02 0.23
CA ARG A 40 -0.03 12.10 1.01
C ARG A 40 -0.97 10.98 0.61
N ARG A 41 -1.66 10.41 1.59
CA ARG A 41 -2.71 9.41 1.39
C ARG A 41 -3.75 9.88 0.37
N SER A 42 -4.05 9.05 -0.61
CA SER A 42 -5.08 9.29 -1.62
C SER A 42 -6.32 8.44 -1.36
N ARG A 43 -7.51 8.98 -1.67
CA ARG A 43 -8.81 8.33 -1.43
C ARG A 43 -9.53 8.11 -2.76
N PHE A 44 -10.03 6.90 -2.97
CA PHE A 44 -10.78 6.51 -4.17
C PHE A 44 -12.11 5.86 -3.78
N VAL A 45 -13.21 6.38 -4.32
CA VAL A 45 -14.55 5.84 -4.05
C VAL A 45 -14.86 4.75 -5.06
N ASP A 46 -15.28 3.59 -4.58
CA ASP A 46 -15.71 2.49 -5.43
C ASP A 46 -17.14 2.75 -5.92
N GLN A 47 -17.29 3.01 -7.22
CA GLN A 47 -18.59 3.28 -7.84
C GLN A 47 -19.41 2.00 -8.03
N LYS A 48 -18.75 0.84 -8.06
CA LYS A 48 -19.39 -0.47 -8.30
C LYS A 48 -19.87 -1.09 -7.00
N HIS A 49 -19.13 -0.90 -5.91
CA HIS A 49 -19.46 -1.42 -4.59
C HIS A 49 -19.72 -0.27 -3.62
N GLN A 50 -21.00 0.10 -3.47
CA GLN A 50 -21.39 1.24 -2.63
C GLN A 50 -20.89 1.09 -1.18
N GLY A 51 -20.40 2.19 -0.61
CA GLY A 51 -19.84 2.22 0.74
C GLY A 51 -18.37 1.81 0.83
N HIS A 52 -17.77 1.30 -0.24
CA HIS A 52 -16.35 0.94 -0.25
C HIS A 52 -15.49 2.14 -0.68
N ILE A 53 -14.43 2.37 0.08
CA ILE A 53 -13.46 3.43 -0.16
C ILE A 53 -12.07 2.82 -0.06
N TRP A 54 -11.30 2.96 -1.12
CA TRP A 54 -9.93 2.50 -1.24
C TRP A 54 -8.96 3.64 -0.93
N TYR A 55 -7.89 3.33 -0.22
CA TYR A 55 -6.86 4.27 0.15
C TYR A 55 -5.49 3.80 -0.32
N ASP A 56 -4.78 4.68 -1.00
CA ASP A 56 -3.37 4.52 -1.34
C ASP A 56 -2.54 5.32 -0.34
N VAL A 57 -1.65 4.65 0.40
CA VAL A 57 -0.74 5.32 1.33
C VAL A 57 0.68 5.33 0.78
N PRO A 58 1.50 6.34 1.14
CA PRO A 58 2.94 6.31 0.88
C PRO A 58 3.54 4.96 1.25
N GLY A 59 4.44 4.43 0.43
CA GLY A 59 5.04 3.12 0.70
C GLY A 59 5.92 3.14 1.95
N ALA A 60 6.15 1.97 2.52
CA ALA A 60 7.25 1.80 3.46
C ALA A 60 8.55 1.91 2.65
N GLY A 61 9.38 2.91 2.95
CA GLY A 61 10.38 3.38 1.98
C GLY A 61 11.77 3.71 2.50
N THR A 62 12.07 3.54 3.80
CA THR A 62 13.41 3.85 4.32
C THR A 62 13.82 2.92 5.45
N ALA A 63 15.12 2.60 5.51
CA ALA A 63 15.74 1.79 6.57
C ALA A 63 15.55 2.38 7.99
N ASN A 64 15.13 3.65 8.09
CA ASN A 64 15.01 4.39 9.33
C ASN A 64 13.58 4.43 9.90
N VAL A 65 12.58 3.87 9.20
CA VAL A 65 11.20 3.80 9.71
C VAL A 65 10.87 2.35 10.04
N THR A 66 10.66 2.06 11.32
CA THR A 66 10.22 0.74 11.78
C THR A 66 8.78 0.46 11.31
N ALA A 67 8.43 -0.83 11.21
CA ALA A 67 7.06 -1.23 10.88
C ALA A 67 6.02 -0.64 11.84
N TRP A 68 6.36 -0.54 13.13
CA TRP A 68 5.52 0.10 14.15
C TRP A 68 5.32 1.59 13.87
N GLN A 69 6.40 2.36 13.67
CA GLN A 69 6.28 3.78 13.33
C GLN A 69 5.47 3.98 12.06
N TYR A 70 5.68 3.15 11.04
CA TYR A 70 4.91 3.20 9.82
C TYR A 70 3.41 2.95 10.05
N TYR A 71 3.06 1.94 10.86
CA TYR A 71 1.68 1.62 11.24
C TYR A 71 0.95 2.82 11.86
N TYR A 72 1.58 3.54 12.78
CA TYR A 72 1.01 4.74 13.39
C TYR A 72 1.01 5.95 12.48
N ASN A 73 2.12 6.19 11.75
CA ASN A 73 2.25 7.33 10.84
C ASN A 73 1.22 7.28 9.72
N GLN A 74 0.95 6.09 9.18
CA GLN A 74 -0.09 5.89 8.16
C GLN A 74 -1.47 5.63 8.76
N GLN A 75 -1.59 5.58 10.09
CA GLN A 75 -2.81 5.31 10.85
C GLN A 75 -3.53 4.05 10.35
N LEU A 76 -2.79 2.96 10.17
CA LEU A 76 -3.36 1.72 9.61
C LEU A 76 -4.46 1.13 10.52
N PHE A 77 -4.44 1.44 11.82
CA PHE A 77 -5.48 1.09 12.78
C PHE A 77 -6.85 1.74 12.50
N ALA A 78 -6.93 2.78 11.67
CA ALA A 78 -8.16 3.52 11.39
C ALA A 78 -8.97 2.93 10.22
N TYR A 79 -8.51 1.82 9.63
CA TYR A 79 -9.17 1.17 8.49
C TYR A 79 -9.80 -0.15 8.88
N ASP A 80 -10.91 -0.49 8.22
CA ASP A 80 -11.62 -1.75 8.41
C ASP A 80 -10.82 -2.94 7.84
N LEU A 81 -10.00 -2.69 6.81
CA LEU A 81 -9.17 -3.70 6.17
C LEU A 81 -7.84 -3.09 5.72
N VAL A 82 -6.74 -3.77 6.04
CA VAL A 82 -5.38 -3.44 5.61
C VAL A 82 -4.90 -4.52 4.63
N VAL A 83 -4.68 -4.13 3.37
CA VAL A 83 -4.12 -4.99 2.33
C VAL A 83 -2.64 -4.68 2.19
N ILE A 84 -1.78 -5.64 2.52
CA ILE A 84 -0.33 -5.51 2.39
C ILE A 84 0.10 -6.10 1.04
N LEU A 85 0.64 -5.26 0.17
CA LEU A 85 1.19 -5.62 -1.12
C LEU A 85 2.72 -5.71 -1.04
N HIS A 86 3.27 -6.81 -1.54
CA HIS A 86 4.71 -7.03 -1.64
C HIS A 86 5.07 -7.56 -3.03
N GLU A 87 6.27 -7.25 -3.52
CA GLU A 87 6.78 -7.81 -4.78
C GLU A 87 7.31 -9.23 -4.57
N SER A 88 6.88 -10.13 -5.48
CA SER A 88 7.11 -11.57 -5.72
C SER A 88 8.06 -12.45 -4.89
N THR A 89 8.97 -11.92 -4.06
CA THR A 89 9.77 -12.74 -3.14
C THR A 89 9.47 -12.36 -1.70
N LEU A 90 8.60 -13.13 -1.03
CA LEU A 90 8.73 -13.30 0.42
C LEU A 90 10.02 -14.08 0.59
N THR A 91 11.14 -13.39 0.80
CA THR A 91 12.33 -14.09 1.29
C THR A 91 11.93 -14.67 2.64
N GLU A 92 11.98 -16.00 2.72
CA GLU A 92 11.99 -16.72 3.99
C GLU A 92 12.86 -15.92 4.96
N VAL A 93 12.30 -15.54 6.11
CA VAL A 93 13.11 -14.99 7.21
C VAL A 93 14.09 -16.10 7.55
N ARG A 94 15.31 -16.01 7.03
CA ARG A 94 16.35 -16.98 7.36
C ARG A 94 16.42 -17.03 8.89
N PRO A 95 16.27 -18.19 9.52
CA PRO A 95 16.26 -18.32 10.98
C PRO A 95 17.64 -18.12 11.63
N ALA A 96 18.49 -17.24 11.07
CA ALA A 96 19.77 -16.86 11.67
C ALA A 96 19.60 -15.93 12.88
N ILE A 97 18.38 -15.42 13.14
CA ILE A 97 18.06 -14.68 14.38
C ILE A 97 17.64 -15.64 15.51
N PHE A 98 17.37 -16.92 15.22
CA PHE A 98 16.98 -17.94 16.21
C PHE A 98 17.90 -19.16 16.22
N THR A 99 19.20 -19.00 15.94
CA THR A 99 20.18 -19.96 16.45
C THR A 99 20.34 -19.73 17.96
N PRO A 100 19.99 -20.69 18.83
CA PRO A 100 20.53 -20.69 20.17
C PRO A 100 22.05 -20.92 20.07
N LEU A 101 22.80 -20.33 21.01
CA LEU A 101 24.25 -20.52 21.16
C LEU A 101 24.64 -22.00 21.15
#